data_AF-A0A434TCY8-F1
#
_entry.id   AF-A0A434TCY8-F1
#
_cell.length_a   1.000
_cell.length_b   1.000
_cell.length_c   1.000
_cell.angle_alpha   90.00
_cell.angle_beta   90.00
_cell.angle_gamma   90.00
#
_symmetry.space_group_name_H-M   'P 1'
#
loop_
_entity.id
_entity.type
_entity.pdbx_description
1 polymer ?
#
loop_
_entity_poly.entity_id
_entity_poly.type
_entity_poly.pdbx_seq_one_letter_code
_entity_poly.pdbx_strand_id
1 'polypeptide(L)' 'MNDQPFDLDPALIERFAAIVGDRYALRDQADIAPYIIERRGLWHGRTPLVLRPGSVEEVSRIMRLATETGTPVVPQ' A
#
# COMPACT_ATOMS: atom_id res chain seq x y z
N MET A 1 14.58 14.10 -10.62
CA MET A 1 13.57 13.47 -9.75
C MET A 1 13.73 11.97 -9.99
N ASN A 2 14.21 11.20 -9.02
CA ASN A 2 14.54 9.79 -9.27
C ASN A 2 13.26 9.02 -9.55
N ASP A 3 13.04 8.73 -10.83
CA ASP A 3 11.95 7.90 -11.38
C ASP A 3 12.25 6.40 -11.17
N GLN A 4 12.85 6.06 -10.03
CA GLN A 4 13.09 4.66 -9.65
C GLN A 4 11.73 4.02 -9.37
N PRO A 5 11.37 2.92 -10.04
CA PRO A 5 10.17 2.18 -9.69
C PRO A 5 10.34 1.68 -8.25
N PHE A 6 9.52 2.20 -7.32
CA PHE A 6 9.37 1.63 -5.98
C PHE A 6 8.54 0.35 -6.09
N ASP A 7 9.11 -0.64 -6.75
CA ASP A 7 8.51 -1.97 -6.84
C ASP A 7 8.85 -2.69 -5.54
N LEU A 8 7.84 -2.84 -4.68
CA LEU A 8 7.95 -3.73 -3.53
C LEU A 8 8.17 -5.15 -4.03
N ASP A 9 9.05 -5.89 -3.34
CA ASP A 9 9.23 -7.33 -3.58
C ASP A 9 7.85 -8.02 -3.57
N PRO A 10 7.49 -8.78 -4.62
CA PRO A 10 6.23 -9.53 -4.66
C PRO A 10 5.99 -10.38 -3.41
N ALA A 11 7.03 -10.98 -2.83
CA ALA A 11 6.91 -11.76 -1.59
C ALA A 11 6.50 -10.88 -0.39
N LEU A 12 6.94 -9.62 -0.37
CA LEU A 12 6.54 -8.65 0.65
C LEU A 12 5.09 -8.19 0.45
N ILE A 13 4.66 -8.00 -0.80
CA ILE A 13 3.26 -7.70 -1.13
C ILE A 13 2.33 -8.80 -0.61
N GLU A 14 2.69 -10.08 -0.81
CA GLU A 14 1.91 -11.20 -0.29
C GLU A 14 1.85 -11.21 1.25
N ARG A 15 2.96 -10.91 1.93
CA ARG A 15 2.99 -10.82 3.40
C ARG A 15 2.07 -9.73 3.93
N PHE A 16 2.01 -8.57 3.28
CA PHE A 16 1.07 -7.52 3.65
C PHE A 16 -0.38 -7.91 3.36
N ALA A 17 -0.64 -8.51 2.19
CA ALA A 17 -1.98 -8.95 1.82
C ALA A 17 -2.53 -10.01 2.78
N ALA A 18 -1.70 -10.94 3.26
CA ALA A 18 -2.08 -11.94 4.24
C ALA A 18 -2.57 -11.35 5.58
N ILE A 19 -2.21 -10.10 5.91
CA ILE A 19 -2.67 -9.44 7.14
C ILE A 19 -4.15 -9.07 7.06
N VAL A 20 -4.58 -8.51 5.92
CA VAL A 20 -5.94 -7.98 5.71
C VAL A 20 -6.83 -8.92 4.88
N GLY A 21 -6.24 -9.91 4.20
CA GLY A 21 -6.85 -10.78 3.21
C GLY A 21 -6.87 -10.18 1.80
N ASP A 22 -6.81 -11.04 0.77
CA ASP A 22 -6.64 -10.63 -0.64
C ASP A 22 -7.68 -9.61 -1.12
N ARG A 23 -8.93 -9.77 -0.70
CA ARG A 23 -10.02 -8.83 -1.04
C ARG A 23 -9.74 -7.40 -0.58
N TYR A 24 -8.96 -7.22 0.47
CA TYR A 24 -8.66 -5.92 1.08
C TYR A 24 -7.25 -5.41 0.76
N ALA A 25 -6.50 -6.14 -0.08
CA ALA A 25 -5.18 -5.77 -0.58
C ALA A 25 -5.24 -5.47 -2.10
N LEU A 26 -5.43 -4.21 -2.45
CA LEU A 26 -5.58 -3.77 -3.84
C LEU A 26 -4.21 -3.71 -4.53
N ARG A 27 -4.13 -4.36 -5.69
CA ARG A 27 -2.92 -4.45 -6.54
C ARG A 27 -3.19 -4.02 -7.98
N ASP A 28 -4.44 -4.14 -8.43
CA ASP A 28 -4.87 -3.65 -9.73
C ASP A 28 -4.83 -2.12 -9.76
N GLN A 29 -4.28 -1.55 -10.84
CA GLN A 29 -4.13 -0.11 -10.97
C GLN A 29 -5.47 0.61 -11.06
N ALA A 30 -6.52 -0.01 -11.61
CA ALA A 30 -7.86 0.56 -11.66
C ALA A 30 -8.47 0.68 -10.25
N ASP A 31 -8.20 -0.29 -9.37
CA ASP A 31 -8.66 -0.29 -7.98
C ASP A 31 -7.83 0.67 -7.10
N ILE A 32 -6.55 0.86 -7.41
CA ILE A 32 -5.65 1.79 -6.72
C ILE A 32 -5.91 3.24 -7.11
N ALA A 33 -6.33 3.51 -8.36
CA ALA A 33 -6.49 4.87 -8.90
C ALA A 33 -7.21 5.87 -7.98
N PRO A 34 -8.32 5.52 -7.30
CA PRO A 34 -9.01 6.44 -6.38
C PRO A 34 -8.16 6.91 -5.19
N TYR A 35 -7.13 6.15 -4.81
CA TYR A 35 -6.28 6.42 -3.64
C TYR A 35 -5.02 7.23 -3.98
N ILE A 36 -4.70 7.39 -5.26
CA ILE A 36 -3.46 8.06 -5.72
C ILE A 36 -3.74 9.38 -6.45
N ILE A 37 -5.00 9.76 -6.59
CA ILE A 37 -5.43 11.01 -7.21
C ILE A 37 -5.80 12.00 -6.10
N GLU A 38 -5.09 13.13 -6.05
CA GLU A 38 -5.49 14.25 -5.21
C GLU A 38 -6.50 15.15 -5.94
N ARG A 39 -7.35 15.85 -5.18
CA ARG A 39 -8.55 16.58 -5.69
C ARG A 39 -8.27 17.63 -6.77
N ARG A 40 -7.09 18.24 -6.79
CA ARG A 40 -6.70 19.30 -7.73
C ARG A 40 -6.01 18.76 -8.99
N GLY A 41 -5.70 17.47 -9.04
CA GLY A 41 -5.05 16.81 -10.18
C GLY A 41 -3.60 17.25 -10.46
N LEU A 42 -2.94 17.94 -9.53
CA LEU A 42 -1.57 18.42 -9.67
C LEU A 42 -0.53 17.35 -9.33
N TRP A 43 -0.89 16.39 -8.48
CA TRP A 43 0.00 15.33 -8.03
C TRP A 43 -0.63 13.95 -8.23
N HIS A 44 0.18 13.03 -8.76
CA HIS A 44 -0.22 11.64 -8.98
C HIS A 44 0.67 10.75 -8.13
N GLY A 45 0.08 10.14 -7.11
CA GLY A 45 0.77 9.13 -6.31
C GLY A 45 1.08 7.89 -7.14
N ARG A 46 2.04 7.09 -6.69
CA ARG A 46 2.34 5.77 -7.25
C ARG A 46 2.57 4.82 -6.08
N THR A 47 1.87 3.71 -6.06
CA THR A 47 2.07 2.62 -5.08
C THR A 47 1.73 1.29 -5.74
N PRO A 48 2.49 0.21 -5.44
CA PRO A 48 2.14 -1.14 -5.89
C PRO A 48 1.04 -1.79 -5.03
N LEU A 49 0.67 -1.19 -3.89
CA LEU A 49 -0.25 -1.80 -2.92
C LEU A 49 -1.05 -0.76 -2.14
N VAL A 50 -2.36 -1.01 -1.99
CA VAL A 50 -3.24 -0.32 -1.01
C VAL A 50 -3.88 -1.36 -0.11
N LEU A 51 -3.77 -1.16 1.21
CA LEU A 51 -4.35 -2.04 2.22
C LEU A 51 -5.57 -1.38 2.87
N ARG A 52 -6.64 -2.14 3.05
CA ARG A 52 -7.90 -1.68 3.67
C ARG A 52 -8.19 -2.47 4.96
N PRO A 53 -7.47 -2.18 6.05
CA PRO A 53 -7.66 -2.89 7.32
C PRO A 53 -9.06 -2.61 7.91
N GLY A 54 -9.69 -3.65 8.46
CA GLY A 54 -10.97 -3.59 9.16
C GLY A 54 -10.85 -3.54 10.68
N SER A 55 -9.63 -3.61 11.24
CA SER A 55 -9.38 -3.59 12.68
C SER A 55 -8.07 -2.90 13.08
N VAL A 56 -8.00 -2.46 14.34
CA VAL A 56 -6.78 -1.90 14.94
C VAL A 56 -5.64 -2.92 14.96
N GLU A 57 -5.96 -4.20 15.14
CA GLU A 57 -4.97 -5.27 15.16
C GLU A 57 -4.33 -5.50 13.78
N GLU A 58 -5.09 -5.40 12.70
CA GLU A 58 -4.55 -5.40 11.34
C GLU A 58 -3.64 -4.20 11.09
N VAL A 59 -4.04 -2.99 11.50
CA VAL A 59 -3.20 -1.79 11.41
C VAL A 59 -1.87 -1.99 12.16
N SER A 60 -1.93 -2.51 13.40
CA SER A 60 -0.73 -2.78 14.20
C SER A 60 0.22 -3.76 13.50
N ARG A 61 -0.31 -4.86 12.94
CA ARG A 61 0.48 -5.84 12.18
C ARG A 61 1.09 -5.24 10.91
N ILE A 62 0.36 -4.39 10.18
CA ILE A 62 0.88 -3.67 9.01
C ILE A 62 2.05 -2.77 9.41
N MET A 63 1.87 -1.93 10.43
CA MET A 63 2.90 -0.98 10.87
C MET A 63 4.15 -1.69 11.40
N ARG A 64 3.97 -2.82 12.09
CA ARG A 64 5.07 -3.67 12.53
C ARG A 64 5.87 -4.22 11.35
N LEU A 65 5.20 -4.85 10.39
CA LEU A 65 5.85 -5.40 9.19
C LEU A 65 6.57 -4.30 8.40
N ALA A 66 5.92 -3.15 8.19
CA ALA A 66 6.50 -2.01 7.49
C ALA A 66 7.75 -1.46 8.19
N THR A 67 7.75 -1.41 9.51
CA THR A 67 8.93 -0.99 10.29
C THR A 67 10.07 -2.00 10.17
N GLU A 68 9.76 -3.30 10.28
CA GLU A 68 10.73 -4.39 10.14
C GLU A 68 11.40 -4.41 8.76
N THR A 69 10.66 -4.04 7.70
CA THR A 69 11.17 -4.05 6.31
C THR A 69 11.59 -2.68 5.79
N GLY A 70 11.48 -1.61 6.59
CA GLY A 70 11.73 -0.24 6.15
C GLY A 70 10.79 0.24 5.04
N THR A 71 9.59 -0.34 4.93
CA THR A 71 8.60 0.00 3.92
C THR A 71 7.89 1.31 4.29
N PRO A 72 7.92 2.35 3.44
CA PRO A 72 7.18 3.58 3.68
C PRO A 72 5.67 3.32 3.70
N VAL A 73 4.95 3.99 4.62
CA VAL A 73 3.50 3.90 4.74
C VAL A 73 2.91 5.31 4.65
N VAL A 74 1.85 5.46 3.87
CA VAL A 74 1.08 6.71 3.75
C VAL A 74 -0.34 6.45 4.24
N PRO A 75 -0.73 6.98 5.41
CA PRO A 75 -2.13 7.02 5.83
C PRO A 75 -2.96 7.90 4.88
N GLN A 76 -4.21 7.52 4.61
CA GLN A 76 -5.17 8.27 3.80
C GLN A 76 -6.47 8.50 4.57
#